data_AF-A0A7S3Y6S1-F1
#
_entry.id   AF-A0A7S3Y6S1-F1
#
_cell.length_a   1.000
_cell.length_b   1.000
_cell.length_c   1.000
_cell.angle_alpha   90.00
_cell.angle_beta   90.00
_cell.angle_gamma   90.00
#
_symmetry.space_group_name_H-M   'P 1'
#
loop_
_entity.id
_entity.type
_entity.pdbx_description
1 polymer ?
#
loop_
_entity_poly.entity_id
_entity_poly.type
_entity_poly.pdbx_seq_one_letter_code
_entity_poly.pdbx_strand_id
1 'polypeptide(L)'
;DPAGPFLFCLGLKACLDAIEAQLPASAIILSLMDDITVLLDSESALEAFKICQRELKSKFNLELNVMKSKVVPFGDTPAGPQFPEATLDEMRVCRLEGLEIARNGAKLLGCPIGTDAFKQSFFHAKLEEIQGLLHKIGLLHNSQIQILLLRFCAHPRVIYWNRLIDPRTPGKREFLLQHDGQIVRALQSALQIQPSDFQAHTATQLSLPANLGGAGLSSQAALSEIAFASSIAMCSGAIYERLSRRRFSDWLAEPHRFRDLAIIAHACEDWSSMVAQIIRMDPTKEASFLEVTPEEGLVPLEAGPVDVGAQWQQRHQRQQQQHGVNGGSSEAPAAAAAPAVAPAAAAA
;
A
#
# COMPACT_ATOMS: atom_id res chain seq x y z
N ASP A 1 9.71 10.53 20.51
CA ASP A 1 10.79 11.16 19.76
C ASP A 1 10.53 10.98 18.26
N PRO A 2 10.35 12.06 17.48
CA PRO A 2 10.13 11.97 16.04
C PRO A 2 11.30 11.35 15.25
N ALA A 3 12.54 11.41 15.77
CA ALA A 3 13.71 10.82 15.13
C ALA A 3 13.86 9.31 15.41
N GLY A 4 13.11 8.76 16.36
CA GLY A 4 13.22 7.37 16.81
C GLY A 4 13.20 6.34 15.66
N PRO A 5 12.20 6.37 14.75
CA PRO A 5 12.13 5.44 13.62
C PRO A 5 13.33 5.55 12.67
N PHE A 6 13.80 6.77 12.39
CA PHE A 6 14.96 6.99 11.54
C PHE A 6 16.24 6.41 12.16
N LEU A 7 16.48 6.72 13.44
CA LEU A 7 17.64 6.21 14.17
C LEU A 7 17.63 4.69 14.31
N PHE A 8 16.44 4.11 14.52
CA PHE A 8 16.26 2.65 14.52
C PHE A 8 16.66 2.05 13.17
N CYS A 9 16.14 2.59 12.06
CA CYS A 9 16.46 2.11 10.72
C CYS A 9 17.95 2.30 10.36
N LEU A 10 18.57 3.40 10.81
CA LEU A 10 20.00 3.65 10.59
C LEU A 10 20.87 2.58 11.25
N GLY A 11 20.54 2.21 12.50
CA GLY A 11 21.20 1.09 13.18
C GLY A 11 20.93 -0.24 12.49
N LEU A 12 19.66 -0.55 12.22
CA LEU A 12 19.23 -1.80 11.61
C LEU A 12 19.88 -2.04 10.24
N LYS A 13 20.12 -0.99 9.44
CA LYS A 13 20.80 -1.09 8.14
C LYS A 13 22.12 -1.85 8.20
N ALA A 14 22.97 -1.56 9.18
CA ALA A 14 24.26 -2.23 9.35
C ALA A 14 24.13 -3.70 9.77
N CYS A 15 23.00 -4.07 10.37
CA CYS A 15 22.65 -5.47 10.64
C CYS A 15 22.18 -6.17 9.36
N LEU A 16 21.29 -5.53 8.59
CA LEU A 16 20.76 -6.09 7.35
C LEU A 16 21.88 -6.32 6.32
N ASP A 17 22.86 -5.41 6.22
CA ASP A 17 24.02 -5.59 5.33
C ASP A 17 24.89 -6.80 5.72
N ALA A 18 25.00 -7.08 7.03
CA ALA A 18 25.77 -8.22 7.52
C ALA A 18 25.04 -9.55 7.37
N ILE A 19 23.71 -9.52 7.49
CA ILE A 19 22.85 -10.65 7.16
C ILE A 19 22.95 -10.92 5.65
N GLU A 20 22.78 -9.89 4.81
CA GLU A 20 22.86 -10.01 3.35
C GLU A 20 24.18 -10.63 2.89
N ALA A 21 25.31 -10.22 3.48
CA ALA A 21 26.63 -10.77 3.16
C ALA A 21 26.82 -12.26 3.51
N GLN A 22 25.99 -12.83 4.39
CA GLN A 22 26.04 -14.23 4.80
C GLN A 22 24.98 -15.10 4.09
N LEU A 23 24.01 -14.49 3.42
CA LEU A 23 22.99 -15.20 2.69
C LEU A 23 23.46 -15.58 1.28
N PRO A 24 22.83 -16.58 0.63
CA PRO A 24 23.09 -16.88 -0.77
C PRO A 24 22.88 -15.64 -1.65
N ALA A 25 23.65 -15.53 -2.73
CA ALA A 25 23.51 -14.43 -3.69
C ALA A 25 22.11 -14.36 -4.34
N SER A 26 21.33 -15.46 -4.29
CA SER A 26 19.94 -15.50 -4.75
C SER A 26 18.95 -14.86 -3.77
N ALA A 27 19.34 -14.61 -2.52
CA ALA A 27 18.47 -14.09 -1.49
C ALA A 27 18.22 -12.58 -1.65
N ILE A 28 17.00 -12.16 -1.35
CA ILE A 28 16.60 -10.75 -1.32
C ILE A 28 16.06 -10.43 0.07
N ILE A 29 16.64 -9.40 0.71
CA ILE A 29 16.10 -8.85 1.95
C ILE A 29 15.24 -7.63 1.63
N LEU A 30 13.99 -7.66 2.05
CA LEU A 30 13.06 -6.54 2.03
C LEU A 30 12.70 -6.21 3.47
N SER A 31 12.82 -4.95 3.88
CA SER A 31 12.51 -4.52 5.24
C SER A 31 11.71 -3.24 5.24
N LEU A 32 10.70 -3.19 6.10
CA LEU A 32 10.02 -1.97 6.52
C LEU A 32 10.16 -1.85 8.03
N MET A 33 11.16 -1.09 8.49
CA MET A 33 11.54 -1.07 9.91
C MET A 33 11.83 -2.48 10.43
N ASP A 34 11.17 -2.91 11.51
CA ASP A 34 11.33 -4.22 12.15
C ASP A 34 10.70 -5.38 11.37
N ASP A 35 9.81 -5.10 10.42
CA ASP A 35 9.25 -6.11 9.53
C ASP A 35 10.28 -6.49 8.44
N ILE A 36 11.08 -7.52 8.74
CA ILE A 36 12.09 -8.08 7.83
C ILE A 36 11.52 -9.30 7.10
N THR A 37 11.57 -9.27 5.77
CA THR A 37 11.21 -10.37 4.88
C THR A 37 12.42 -10.79 4.07
N VAL A 38 12.71 -12.09 4.04
CA VAL A 38 13.79 -12.64 3.23
C VAL A 38 13.19 -13.59 2.21
N LEU A 39 13.39 -13.29 0.93
CA LEU A 39 13.04 -14.17 -0.18
C LEU A 39 14.27 -14.99 -0.55
N LEU A 40 14.14 -16.31 -0.58
CA LEU A 40 15.25 -17.25 -0.78
C LEU A 40 14.74 -18.62 -1.22
N ASP A 41 15.67 -19.49 -1.64
CA ASP A 41 15.39 -20.89 -1.96
C ASP A 41 15.09 -21.70 -0.69
N SER A 42 14.05 -22.54 -0.71
CA SER A 42 13.47 -23.21 0.46
C SER A 42 14.48 -23.89 1.40
N GLU A 43 15.55 -24.48 0.87
CA GLU A 43 16.57 -25.19 1.64
C GLU A 43 17.38 -24.27 2.57
N SER A 44 17.44 -22.96 2.25
CA SER A 44 18.22 -21.98 3.00
C SER A 44 17.42 -21.25 4.10
N ALA A 45 16.11 -21.53 4.24
CA ALA A 45 15.23 -20.76 5.12
C ALA A 45 15.62 -20.83 6.61
N LEU A 46 16.01 -22.01 7.09
CA LEU A 46 16.42 -22.19 8.48
C LEU A 46 17.72 -21.46 8.78
N GLU A 47 18.72 -21.61 7.91
CA GLU A 47 20.01 -20.97 8.11
C GLU A 47 19.87 -19.45 8.04
N ALA A 48 19.06 -18.93 7.11
CA ALA A 48 18.75 -17.51 7.05
C ALA A 48 18.10 -17.00 8.34
N PHE A 49 17.14 -17.75 8.91
CA PHE A 49 16.53 -17.39 10.19
C PHE A 49 17.56 -17.34 11.33
N LYS A 50 18.47 -18.32 11.39
CA LYS A 50 19.56 -18.37 12.39
C LYS A 50 20.56 -17.23 12.24
N ILE A 51 20.94 -16.91 11.01
CA ILE A 51 21.81 -15.76 10.71
C ILE A 51 21.13 -14.47 11.18
N CYS A 52 19.86 -14.26 10.81
CA CYS A 52 19.09 -13.10 11.26
C CYS A 52 19.07 -12.98 12.79
N GLN A 53 18.73 -14.07 13.48
CA GLN A 53 18.67 -14.10 14.94
C GLN A 53 20.03 -13.74 15.58
N ARG A 54 21.11 -14.33 15.05
CA ARG A 54 22.48 -14.14 15.55
C ARG A 54 22.95 -12.70 15.36
N GLU A 55 22.79 -12.14 14.16
CA GLU A 55 23.24 -10.78 13.83
C GLU A 55 22.45 -9.71 14.58
N LEU A 56 21.13 -9.87 14.70
CA LEU A 56 20.27 -8.95 15.45
C LEU A 56 20.63 -8.95 16.95
N LYS A 57 20.89 -10.14 17.51
CA LYS A 57 21.27 -10.28 18.92
C LYS A 57 22.68 -9.75 19.19
N SER A 58 23.65 -10.07 18.33
CA SER A 58 25.05 -9.70 18.55
C SER A 58 25.29 -8.20 18.40
N LYS A 59 24.68 -7.55 17.41
CA LYS A 59 24.94 -6.13 17.11
C LYS A 59 24.08 -5.16 17.92
N PHE A 60 22.82 -5.52 18.15
CA PHE A 60 21.83 -4.60 18.72
C PHE A 60 21.08 -5.17 19.92
N ASN A 61 21.43 -6.37 20.39
CA ASN A 61 20.72 -7.10 21.44
C ASN A 61 19.20 -7.21 21.18
N LEU A 62 18.83 -7.30 19.90
CA LEU A 62 17.44 -7.49 19.48
C LEU A 62 17.12 -8.98 19.38
N GLU A 63 15.87 -9.33 19.68
CA GLU A 63 15.36 -10.69 19.63
C GLU A 63 14.25 -10.80 18.59
N LEU A 64 14.31 -11.83 17.76
CA LEU A 64 13.23 -12.15 16.83
C LEU A 64 12.02 -12.67 17.59
N ASN A 65 10.85 -12.13 17.27
CA ASN A 65 9.59 -12.65 17.78
C ASN A 65 9.19 -13.90 17.00
N VAL A 66 9.64 -15.07 17.48
CA VAL A 66 9.39 -16.38 16.84
C VAL A 66 7.90 -16.62 16.57
N MET A 67 7.02 -16.17 17.46
CA MET A 67 5.56 -16.35 17.32
C MET A 67 4.95 -15.50 16.20
N LYS A 68 5.62 -14.42 15.78
CA LYS A 68 5.22 -13.58 14.65
C LYS A 68 5.99 -13.90 13.37
N SER A 69 7.16 -14.48 13.49
CA SER A 69 7.96 -14.93 12.35
C SER A 69 7.33 -16.18 11.72
N LYS A 70 7.30 -16.23 10.39
CA LYS A 70 6.70 -17.34 9.65
C LYS A 70 7.53 -17.66 8.41
N VAL A 71 7.60 -18.93 8.05
CA VAL A 71 8.06 -19.37 6.73
C VAL A 71 6.83 -19.54 5.85
N VAL A 72 6.79 -18.83 4.73
CA VAL A 72 5.68 -18.90 3.77
C VAL A 72 6.19 -19.60 2.51
N PRO A 73 5.98 -20.92 2.37
CA PRO A 73 6.38 -21.63 1.16
C PRO A 73 5.43 -21.30 0.01
N PHE A 74 5.98 -21.01 -1.16
CA PHE A 74 5.22 -20.89 -2.40
C PHE A 74 6.07 -21.40 -3.58
N GLY A 75 5.41 -21.96 -4.59
CA GLY A 75 6.01 -22.27 -5.87
C GLY A 75 5.86 -21.09 -6.83
N ASP A 76 6.82 -20.90 -7.71
CA ASP A 76 6.74 -19.88 -8.76
C ASP A 76 6.12 -20.48 -10.02
N THR A 77 5.13 -19.79 -10.59
CA THR A 77 4.54 -20.15 -11.89
C THR A 77 4.34 -18.89 -12.73
N PRO A 78 4.22 -19.00 -14.07
CA PRO A 78 3.95 -17.84 -14.92
C PRO A 78 2.68 -17.06 -14.54
N ALA A 79 1.71 -17.72 -13.90
CA ALA A 79 0.48 -17.10 -13.41
C ALA A 79 0.62 -16.42 -12.02
N GLY A 80 1.82 -16.45 -11.42
CA GLY A 80 2.11 -15.94 -10.09
C GLY A 80 2.41 -17.04 -9.06
N PRO A 81 2.63 -16.67 -7.78
CA PRO A 81 2.98 -17.61 -6.73
C PRO A 81 1.82 -18.57 -6.42
N GLN A 82 2.11 -19.87 -6.44
CA GLN A 82 1.18 -20.92 -6.03
C GLN A 82 1.50 -21.38 -4.60
N PHE A 83 0.50 -21.31 -3.73
CA PHE A 83 0.62 -21.74 -2.35
C PHE A 83 0.06 -23.17 -2.24
N PRO A 84 0.87 -24.17 -1.84
CA PRO A 84 0.44 -25.56 -1.81
C PRO A 84 -0.71 -25.76 -0.80
N GLU A 85 -1.85 -26.29 -1.27
CA GLU A 85 -3.09 -26.34 -0.48
C GLU A 85 -3.03 -27.27 0.74
N ALA A 86 -2.27 -28.38 0.73
CA ALA A 86 -2.08 -29.20 1.93
C ALA A 86 -1.09 -30.38 1.82
N THR A 87 -0.61 -30.79 0.64
CA THR A 87 -0.03 -32.16 0.49
C THR A 87 1.41 -32.17 0.01
N LEU A 88 2.33 -31.55 0.77
CA LEU A 88 3.74 -31.92 0.71
C LEU A 88 4.07 -32.78 1.93
N ASP A 89 4.33 -34.04 1.64
CA ASP A 89 4.60 -35.18 2.52
C ASP A 89 5.38 -34.84 3.81
N GLU A 90 4.94 -35.42 4.93
CA GLU A 90 5.24 -35.06 6.32
C GLU A 90 6.70 -35.32 6.79
N MET A 91 7.67 -35.47 5.89
CA MET A 91 8.99 -36.02 6.27
C MET A 91 10.24 -35.14 6.01
N ARG A 92 10.15 -33.90 5.50
CA ARG A 92 11.37 -33.08 5.26
C ARG A 92 11.39 -31.65 5.76
N VAL A 93 10.28 -31.11 6.28
CA VAL A 93 10.26 -29.74 6.85
C VAL A 93 9.87 -29.82 8.33
N CYS A 94 10.78 -30.43 9.10
CA CYS A 94 10.75 -30.51 10.55
C CYS A 94 10.48 -29.13 11.17
N ARG A 95 9.75 -29.12 12.30
CA ARG A 95 9.47 -27.94 13.15
C ARG A 95 10.77 -27.15 13.36
N LEU A 96 10.89 -26.02 12.66
CA LEU A 96 12.05 -25.14 12.70
C LEU A 96 12.05 -24.36 14.02
N GLU A 97 12.52 -24.95 15.12
CA GLU A 97 12.74 -24.23 16.40
C GLU A 97 11.51 -23.43 16.93
N GLY A 98 10.28 -23.89 16.64
CA GLY A 98 9.03 -23.20 17.02
C GLY A 98 8.50 -22.19 15.99
N LEU A 99 9.18 -22.02 14.86
CA LEU A 99 8.77 -21.19 13.72
C LEU A 99 7.62 -21.86 12.94
N GLU A 100 6.56 -21.11 12.69
CA GLU A 100 5.38 -21.59 11.95
C GLU A 100 5.67 -21.64 10.44
N ILE A 101 5.29 -22.76 9.81
CA ILE A 101 5.24 -22.87 8.34
C ILE A 101 3.81 -22.55 7.90
N ALA A 102 3.62 -21.34 7.38
CA ALA A 102 2.34 -20.77 7.03
C ALA A 102 1.90 -21.18 5.61
N ARG A 103 1.50 -22.44 5.44
CA ARG A 103 1.16 -23.06 4.14
C ARG A 103 -0.03 -22.41 3.45
N ASN A 104 -1.03 -22.04 4.24
CA ASN A 104 -2.25 -21.44 3.70
C ASN A 104 -2.08 -19.97 3.36
N GLY A 105 -1.05 -19.31 3.92
CA GLY A 105 -0.84 -17.89 3.76
C GLY A 105 -0.46 -17.17 5.04
N ALA A 106 -0.04 -15.92 4.88
CA ALA A 106 0.31 -15.02 5.96
C ALA A 106 -0.09 -13.58 5.60
N LYS A 107 0.00 -12.67 6.58
CA LYS A 107 -0.12 -11.23 6.32
C LYS A 107 1.29 -10.69 6.12
N LEU A 108 1.55 -10.09 4.96
CA LEU A 108 2.77 -9.33 4.70
C LEU A 108 2.42 -7.84 4.74
N LEU A 109 2.98 -7.10 5.69
CA LEU A 109 2.65 -5.68 5.92
C LEU A 109 1.13 -5.43 6.01
N GLY A 110 0.40 -6.36 6.64
CA GLY A 110 -1.06 -6.27 6.77
C GLY A 110 -1.88 -6.60 5.50
N CYS A 111 -1.22 -6.97 4.39
CA CYS A 111 -1.86 -7.48 3.18
C CYS A 111 -1.85 -9.02 3.16
N PRO A 112 -2.96 -9.71 2.84
CA PRO A 112 -2.99 -11.17 2.79
C PRO A 112 -2.24 -11.71 1.56
N ILE A 113 -1.31 -12.63 1.78
CA ILE A 113 -0.69 -13.47 0.75
C ILE A 113 -0.99 -14.93 1.08
N GLY A 114 -1.22 -15.78 0.08
CA GLY A 114 -1.59 -17.18 0.33
C GLY A 114 -2.62 -17.74 -0.65
N THR A 115 -3.27 -18.82 -0.21
CA THR A 115 -4.36 -19.46 -0.93
C THR A 115 -5.58 -18.53 -1.01
N ASP A 116 -6.45 -18.77 -1.97
CA ASP A 116 -7.67 -17.97 -2.12
C ASP A 116 -8.61 -18.14 -0.92
N ALA A 117 -8.65 -19.34 -0.31
CA ALA A 117 -9.38 -19.57 0.94
C ALA A 117 -8.86 -18.69 2.09
N PHE A 118 -7.54 -18.51 2.20
CA PHE A 118 -6.94 -17.62 3.20
C PHE A 118 -7.30 -16.15 2.95
N LYS A 119 -7.22 -15.70 1.69
CA LYS A 119 -7.60 -14.32 1.30
C LYS A 119 -9.09 -14.05 1.55
N GLN A 120 -9.97 -14.98 1.22
CA GLN A 120 -11.41 -14.86 1.47
C GLN A 120 -11.72 -14.81 2.97
N SER A 121 -11.08 -15.68 3.77
CA SER A 121 -11.21 -15.65 5.24
C SER A 121 -10.73 -14.31 5.82
N PHE A 122 -9.65 -13.76 5.27
CA PHE A 122 -9.18 -12.42 5.61
C PHE A 122 -10.23 -11.34 5.29
N PHE A 123 -10.81 -11.37 4.09
CA PHE A 123 -11.84 -10.41 3.70
C PHE A 123 -13.07 -10.46 4.60
N HIS A 124 -13.52 -11.66 4.94
CA HIS A 124 -14.65 -11.86 5.85
C HIS A 124 -14.37 -11.25 7.23
N ALA A 125 -13.22 -11.58 7.84
CA ALA A 125 -12.83 -11.01 9.13
C ALA A 125 -12.72 -9.47 9.09
N LYS A 126 -12.26 -8.89 7.97
CA LYS A 126 -12.21 -7.42 7.81
C LYS A 126 -13.58 -6.78 7.68
N LEU A 127 -14.53 -7.44 7.03
CA LEU A 127 -15.92 -6.97 7.01
C LEU A 127 -16.56 -7.01 8.40
N GLU A 128 -16.30 -8.06 9.19
CA GLU A 128 -16.78 -8.14 10.57
C GLU A 128 -16.21 -7.01 11.44
N GLU A 129 -14.89 -6.74 11.34
CA GLU A 129 -14.26 -5.62 12.03
C GLU A 129 -14.89 -4.26 11.64
N ILE A 130 -15.16 -4.05 10.34
CA ILE A 130 -15.80 -2.83 9.83
C ILE A 130 -17.24 -2.74 10.33
N GLN A 131 -18.00 -3.83 10.29
CA GLN A 131 -19.37 -3.88 10.81
C GLN A 131 -19.40 -3.53 12.30
N GLY A 132 -18.46 -4.06 13.09
CA GLY A 132 -18.32 -3.71 14.51
C GLY A 132 -18.03 -2.22 14.74
N LEU A 133 -17.22 -1.59 13.88
CA LEU A 133 -17.01 -0.14 13.90
C LEU A 133 -18.29 0.63 13.52
N LEU A 134 -18.96 0.24 12.45
CA LEU A 134 -20.19 0.90 11.99
C LEU A 134 -21.30 0.83 13.03
N HIS A 135 -21.42 -0.30 13.74
CA HIS A 135 -22.33 -0.43 14.86
C HIS A 135 -22.03 0.62 15.95
N LYS A 136 -20.76 0.75 16.36
CA LYS A 136 -20.34 1.75 17.36
C LYS A 136 -20.61 3.19 16.91
N ILE A 137 -20.38 3.49 15.62
CA ILE A 137 -20.72 4.80 15.04
C ILE A 137 -22.22 5.04 15.15
N GLY A 138 -23.05 4.05 14.82
CA GLY A 138 -24.52 4.16 14.89
C GLY A 138 -25.08 4.41 16.30
N LEU A 139 -24.34 4.08 17.37
CA LEU A 139 -24.74 4.37 18.75
C LEU A 139 -24.59 5.84 19.14
N LEU A 140 -23.88 6.64 18.34
CA LEU A 140 -23.69 8.07 18.63
C LEU A 140 -24.97 8.85 18.37
N HIS A 141 -25.26 9.86 19.19
CA HIS A 141 -26.49 10.64 19.08
C HIS A 141 -26.47 11.75 18.01
N ASN A 142 -25.29 12.09 17.47
CA ASN A 142 -25.12 13.22 16.56
C ASN A 142 -24.79 12.74 15.14
N SER A 143 -25.71 12.98 14.20
CA SER A 143 -25.56 12.57 12.79
C SER A 143 -24.34 13.19 12.11
N GLN A 144 -23.95 14.42 12.44
CA GLN A 144 -22.75 15.04 11.85
C GLN A 144 -21.49 14.31 12.28
N ILE A 145 -21.38 13.94 13.56
CA ILE A 145 -20.25 13.13 14.07
C ILE A 145 -20.23 11.76 13.39
N GLN A 146 -21.39 11.12 13.25
CA GLN A 146 -21.50 9.84 12.55
C GLN A 146 -20.98 9.94 11.12
N ILE A 147 -21.44 10.93 10.35
CA ILE A 147 -21.03 11.13 8.96
C ILE A 147 -19.53 11.42 8.84
N LEU A 148 -18.96 12.22 9.75
CA LEU A 148 -17.53 12.49 9.78
C LEU A 148 -16.72 11.22 10.05
N LEU A 149 -17.14 10.38 11.00
CA LEU A 149 -16.49 9.09 11.28
C LEU A 149 -16.66 8.09 10.14
N LEU A 150 -17.82 8.09 9.47
CA LEU A 150 -18.01 7.29 8.26
C LEU A 150 -17.00 7.69 7.18
N ARG A 151 -16.88 9.00 6.90
CA ARG A 151 -16.02 9.55 5.86
C ARG A 151 -14.53 9.39 6.15
N PHE A 152 -14.08 9.68 7.37
CA PHE A 152 -12.65 9.75 7.68
C PHE A 152 -12.11 8.50 8.37
N CYS A 153 -12.96 7.60 8.87
CA CYS A 153 -12.51 6.46 9.67
C CYS A 153 -13.02 5.10 9.17
N ALA A 154 -14.29 4.99 8.75
CA ALA A 154 -14.83 3.70 8.29
C ALA A 154 -14.56 3.45 6.81
N HIS A 155 -15.01 4.36 5.94
CA HIS A 155 -14.86 4.31 4.49
C HIS A 155 -13.41 4.11 4.00
N PRO A 156 -12.39 4.83 4.51
CA PRO A 156 -11.04 4.71 3.97
C PRO A 156 -10.31 3.41 4.37
N ARG A 157 -10.87 2.56 5.24
CA ARG A 157 -10.18 1.36 5.77
C ARG A 157 -9.80 0.37 4.69
N VAL A 158 -10.61 0.26 3.65
CA VAL A 158 -10.35 -0.70 2.57
C VAL A 158 -9.39 -0.18 1.50
N ILE A 159 -9.09 1.13 1.49
CA ILE A 159 -8.26 1.77 0.45
C ILE A 159 -6.89 1.10 0.36
N TYR A 160 -6.28 0.78 1.51
CA TYR A 160 -4.98 0.12 1.55
C TYR A 160 -4.99 -1.21 0.77
N TRP A 161 -5.94 -2.10 1.08
CA TRP A 161 -6.08 -3.37 0.37
C TRP A 161 -6.53 -3.20 -1.07
N ASN A 162 -7.32 -2.16 -1.35
CA ASN A 162 -7.78 -1.88 -2.71
C ASN A 162 -6.61 -1.55 -3.65
N ARG A 163 -5.58 -0.87 -3.13
CA ARG A 163 -4.34 -0.52 -3.83
C ARG A 163 -3.36 -1.67 -3.99
N LEU A 164 -3.36 -2.64 -3.07
CA LEU A 164 -2.32 -3.69 -3.02
C LEU A 164 -2.77 -5.03 -3.61
N ILE A 165 -4.05 -5.37 -3.49
CA ILE A 165 -4.57 -6.66 -3.92
C ILE A 165 -5.09 -6.52 -5.35
N ASP A 166 -4.73 -7.44 -6.22
CA ASP A 166 -5.22 -7.48 -7.60
C ASP A 166 -6.76 -7.54 -7.64
N PRO A 167 -7.44 -6.69 -8.44
CA PRO A 167 -8.88 -6.75 -8.68
C PRO A 167 -9.42 -8.13 -9.06
N ARG A 168 -8.61 -8.96 -9.75
CA ARG A 168 -8.94 -10.32 -10.18
C ARG A 168 -8.88 -11.34 -9.03
N THR A 169 -8.36 -10.97 -7.87
CA THR A 169 -8.26 -11.87 -6.71
C THR A 169 -9.65 -12.37 -6.29
N PRO A 170 -9.87 -13.69 -6.16
CA PRO A 170 -11.16 -14.24 -5.75
C PRO A 170 -11.65 -13.66 -4.43
N GLY A 171 -12.91 -13.23 -4.41
CA GLY A 171 -13.57 -12.63 -3.25
C GLY A 171 -13.31 -11.13 -3.04
N LYS A 172 -12.31 -10.51 -3.68
CA LYS A 172 -12.02 -9.06 -3.49
C LYS A 172 -13.19 -8.19 -3.93
N ARG A 173 -13.77 -8.46 -5.11
CA ARG A 173 -14.90 -7.67 -5.63
C ARG A 173 -16.10 -7.73 -4.69
N GLU A 174 -16.46 -8.92 -4.24
CA GLU A 174 -17.59 -9.12 -3.32
C GLU A 174 -17.33 -8.42 -1.98
N PHE A 175 -16.12 -8.53 -1.45
CA PHE A 175 -15.68 -7.80 -0.27
C PHE A 175 -15.90 -6.28 -0.38
N LEU A 176 -15.51 -5.68 -1.51
CA LEU A 176 -15.67 -4.24 -1.72
C LEU A 176 -17.13 -3.83 -1.93
N LEU A 177 -17.94 -4.64 -2.62
CA LEU A 177 -19.37 -4.39 -2.78
C LEU A 177 -20.11 -4.46 -1.44
N GLN A 178 -19.77 -5.44 -0.59
CA GLN A 178 -20.33 -5.55 0.75
C GLN A 178 -19.92 -4.36 1.63
N HIS A 179 -18.66 -3.95 1.59
CA HIS A 179 -18.18 -2.74 2.25
C HIS A 179 -18.98 -1.50 1.81
N ASP A 180 -19.06 -1.24 0.50
CA ASP A 180 -19.75 -0.08 -0.05
C ASP A 180 -21.23 -0.07 0.39
N GLY A 181 -21.89 -1.24 0.35
CA GLY A 181 -23.26 -1.39 0.84
C GLY A 181 -23.40 -1.15 2.35
N GLN A 182 -22.44 -1.58 3.17
CA GLN A 182 -22.43 -1.30 4.62
C GLN A 182 -22.27 0.20 4.91
N ILE A 183 -21.41 0.90 4.17
CA ILE A 183 -21.24 2.36 4.29
C ILE A 183 -22.52 3.10 3.92
N VAL A 184 -23.16 2.72 2.80
CA VAL A 184 -24.43 3.33 2.38
C VAL A 184 -25.52 3.12 3.43
N ARG A 185 -25.68 1.90 3.96
CA ARG A 185 -26.66 1.62 5.03
C ARG A 185 -26.39 2.41 6.30
N ALA A 186 -25.12 2.54 6.69
CA ALA A 186 -24.75 3.32 7.87
C ALA A 186 -25.06 4.81 7.68
N LEU A 187 -24.85 5.35 6.48
CA LEU A 187 -25.20 6.73 6.14
C LEU A 187 -26.72 6.94 6.13
N GLN A 188 -27.49 6.04 5.53
CA GLN A 188 -28.96 6.08 5.54
C GLN A 188 -29.50 6.12 6.97
N SER A 189 -28.96 5.27 7.85
CA SER A 189 -29.28 5.26 9.27
C SER A 189 -28.94 6.59 9.96
N ALA A 190 -27.73 7.11 9.73
CA ALA A 190 -27.28 8.37 10.32
C ALA A 190 -28.13 9.58 9.92
N LEU A 191 -28.63 9.58 8.67
CA LEU A 191 -29.47 10.65 8.12
C LEU A 191 -30.98 10.39 8.26
N GLN A 192 -31.38 9.22 8.80
CA GLN A 192 -32.77 8.80 8.89
C GLN A 192 -33.50 8.76 7.53
N ILE A 193 -32.76 8.42 6.46
CA ILE A 193 -33.29 8.31 5.09
C ILE A 193 -33.75 6.87 4.85
N GLN A 194 -34.98 6.70 4.35
CA GLN A 194 -35.47 5.36 3.99
C GLN A 194 -34.77 4.83 2.74
N PRO A 195 -34.55 3.50 2.62
CA PRO A 195 -33.94 2.92 1.43
C PRO A 195 -34.68 3.26 0.12
N SER A 196 -36.00 3.43 0.16
CA SER A 196 -36.82 3.84 -1.00
C SER A 196 -36.48 5.21 -1.54
N ASP A 197 -36.00 6.10 -0.68
CA ASP A 197 -35.69 7.50 -1.02
C ASP A 197 -34.25 7.65 -1.53
N PHE A 198 -33.45 6.58 -1.39
CA PHE A 198 -32.07 6.54 -1.81
C PHE A 198 -31.96 6.11 -3.27
N GLN A 199 -32.12 7.07 -4.18
CA GLN A 199 -32.04 6.84 -5.61
C GLN A 199 -30.60 6.78 -6.12
N ALA A 200 -30.42 6.32 -7.38
CA ALA A 200 -29.11 6.22 -8.01
C ALA A 200 -28.35 7.56 -8.06
N HIS A 201 -29.06 8.67 -8.31
CA HIS A 201 -28.45 10.00 -8.32
C HIS A 201 -27.92 10.42 -6.94
N THR A 202 -28.56 9.99 -5.85
CA THR A 202 -28.09 10.21 -4.48
C THR A 202 -26.76 9.50 -4.25
N ALA A 203 -26.64 8.24 -4.70
CA ALA A 203 -25.39 7.50 -4.61
C ALA A 203 -24.26 8.19 -5.40
N THR A 204 -24.55 8.69 -6.60
CA THR A 204 -23.59 9.48 -7.39
C THR A 204 -23.18 10.75 -6.66
N GLN A 205 -24.13 11.55 -6.15
CA GLN A 205 -23.82 12.78 -5.43
C GLN A 205 -22.96 12.50 -4.17
N LEU A 206 -23.26 11.45 -3.42
CA LEU A 206 -22.49 11.08 -2.22
C LEU A 206 -21.05 10.70 -2.53
N SER A 207 -20.81 10.09 -3.69
CA SER A 207 -19.46 9.74 -4.15
C SER A 207 -18.60 10.97 -4.43
N LEU A 208 -19.22 12.12 -4.73
CA LEU A 208 -18.49 13.34 -5.07
C LEU A 208 -17.75 13.89 -3.84
N PRO A 209 -16.60 14.55 -4.05
CA PRO A 209 -15.95 15.35 -3.03
C PRO A 209 -16.86 16.45 -2.44
N ALA A 210 -16.57 16.88 -1.22
CA ALA A 210 -17.36 17.91 -0.53
C ALA A 210 -17.36 19.27 -1.25
N ASN A 211 -16.28 19.64 -1.92
CA ASN A 211 -16.22 20.86 -2.74
C ASN A 211 -17.07 20.77 -4.02
N LEU A 212 -17.53 19.57 -4.38
CA LEU A 212 -18.50 19.34 -5.46
C LEU A 212 -19.90 18.99 -4.91
N GLY A 213 -20.17 19.26 -3.64
CA GLY A 213 -21.48 19.05 -3.02
C GLY A 213 -21.79 17.59 -2.64
N GLY A 214 -20.77 16.73 -2.54
CA GLY A 214 -20.91 15.33 -2.11
C GLY A 214 -20.37 15.02 -0.71
N ALA A 215 -20.39 13.74 -0.34
CA ALA A 215 -19.94 13.25 0.97
C ALA A 215 -18.51 12.65 0.93
N GLY A 216 -17.92 12.50 -0.25
CA GLY A 216 -16.63 11.85 -0.45
C GLY A 216 -16.67 10.33 -0.19
N LEU A 217 -17.86 9.72 -0.22
CA LEU A 217 -18.06 8.30 0.02
C LEU A 217 -18.08 7.55 -1.32
N SER A 218 -16.95 7.55 -2.01
CA SER A 218 -16.80 6.91 -3.31
C SER A 218 -16.90 5.38 -3.23
N SER A 219 -17.45 4.75 -4.27
CA SER A 219 -17.48 3.28 -4.36
C SER A 219 -16.07 2.72 -4.46
N GLN A 220 -15.67 1.93 -3.47
CA GLN A 220 -14.36 1.28 -3.47
C GLN A 220 -14.31 0.14 -4.48
N ALA A 221 -15.45 -0.52 -4.72
CA ALA A 221 -15.57 -1.52 -5.78
C ALA A 221 -15.32 -0.92 -7.18
N ALA A 222 -15.92 0.25 -7.46
CA ALA A 222 -15.72 0.95 -8.74
C ALA A 222 -14.28 1.46 -8.92
N LEU A 223 -13.62 1.85 -7.81
CA LEU A 223 -12.25 2.35 -7.83
C LEU A 223 -11.17 1.25 -7.80
N SER A 224 -11.54 -0.02 -7.75
CA SER A 224 -10.58 -1.12 -7.50
C SER A 224 -9.48 -1.21 -8.55
N GLU A 225 -9.84 -1.19 -9.83
CA GLU A 225 -8.89 -1.29 -10.94
C GLU A 225 -7.90 -0.12 -10.94
N ILE A 226 -8.40 1.12 -10.89
CA ILE A 226 -7.55 2.30 -10.92
C ILE A 226 -6.69 2.46 -9.66
N ALA A 227 -7.21 2.07 -8.48
CA ALA A 227 -6.45 2.12 -7.23
C ALA A 227 -5.26 1.16 -7.27
N PHE A 228 -5.46 -0.04 -7.80
CA PHE A 228 -4.42 -1.04 -7.98
C PHE A 228 -3.41 -0.59 -9.05
N ALA A 229 -3.87 -0.26 -10.26
CA ALA A 229 -3.01 0.15 -11.37
C ALA A 229 -2.15 1.38 -11.01
N SER A 230 -2.74 2.39 -10.36
CA SER A 230 -1.99 3.57 -9.90
C SER A 230 -0.93 3.20 -8.88
N SER A 231 -1.22 2.27 -7.97
CA SER A 231 -0.27 1.84 -6.95
C SER A 231 0.93 1.13 -7.57
N ILE A 232 0.68 0.22 -8.53
CA ILE A 232 1.73 -0.46 -9.29
C ILE A 232 2.55 0.53 -10.10
N ALA A 233 1.90 1.47 -10.80
CA ALA A 233 2.58 2.48 -11.59
C ALA A 233 3.52 3.36 -10.76
N MET A 234 3.13 3.68 -9.53
CA MET A 234 3.94 4.47 -8.61
C MET A 234 5.19 3.74 -8.10
N CYS A 235 5.19 2.41 -8.05
CA CYS A 235 6.25 1.63 -7.42
C CYS A 235 7.08 0.75 -8.37
N SER A 236 6.58 0.46 -9.58
CA SER A 236 7.22 -0.45 -10.54
C SER A 236 8.65 -0.04 -10.89
N GLY A 237 8.90 1.25 -11.14
CA GLY A 237 10.24 1.75 -11.46
C GLY A 237 11.25 1.51 -10.33
N ALA A 238 10.83 1.74 -9.08
CA ALA A 238 11.68 1.49 -7.91
C ALA A 238 11.91 -0.01 -7.68
N ILE A 239 10.91 -0.85 -7.95
CA ILE A 239 11.04 -2.31 -7.90
C ILE A 239 12.03 -2.79 -8.96
N TYR A 240 11.84 -2.35 -10.20
CA TYR A 240 12.71 -2.68 -11.33
C TYR A 240 14.15 -2.28 -11.03
N GLU A 241 14.40 -1.03 -10.65
CA GLU A 241 15.76 -0.55 -10.38
C GLU A 241 16.46 -1.35 -9.27
N ARG A 242 15.75 -1.61 -8.16
CA ARG A 242 16.35 -2.27 -6.98
C ARG A 242 16.58 -3.75 -7.21
N LEU A 243 15.63 -4.43 -7.83
CA LEU A 243 15.67 -5.89 -7.95
C LEU A 243 16.43 -6.35 -9.21
N SER A 244 16.43 -5.56 -10.29
CA SER A 244 17.17 -5.91 -11.51
C SER A 244 18.70 -5.92 -11.29
N ARG A 245 19.22 -4.94 -10.54
CA ARG A 245 20.65 -4.88 -10.23
C ARG A 245 21.13 -5.96 -9.27
N ARG A 246 20.22 -6.55 -8.48
CA ARG A 246 20.55 -7.51 -7.43
C ARG A 246 20.32 -8.95 -7.84
N ARG A 247 19.10 -9.28 -8.24
CA ARG A 247 18.67 -10.68 -8.45
C ARG A 247 18.22 -10.98 -9.87
N PHE A 248 17.55 -10.02 -10.50
CA PHE A 248 16.92 -10.20 -11.80
C PHE A 248 17.65 -9.39 -12.87
N SER A 249 18.95 -9.64 -13.03
CA SER A 249 19.78 -8.94 -14.03
C SER A 249 19.33 -9.20 -15.47
N ASP A 250 18.64 -10.32 -15.68
CA ASP A 250 17.94 -10.65 -16.90
C ASP A 250 16.86 -9.61 -17.26
N TRP A 251 16.25 -8.92 -16.30
CA TRP A 251 15.35 -7.80 -16.59
C TRP A 251 16.05 -6.62 -17.28
N LEU A 252 17.37 -6.45 -17.10
CA LEU A 252 18.13 -5.42 -17.81
C LEU A 252 18.39 -5.81 -19.26
N ALA A 253 18.67 -7.08 -19.51
CA ALA A 253 18.87 -7.61 -20.87
C ALA A 253 17.54 -7.75 -21.62
N GLU A 254 16.49 -8.12 -20.90
CA GLU A 254 15.16 -8.45 -21.44
C GLU A 254 14.06 -7.76 -20.61
N PRO A 255 13.86 -6.43 -20.75
CA PRO A 255 12.91 -5.66 -19.94
C PRO A 255 11.45 -6.13 -20.04
N HIS A 256 11.09 -6.83 -21.12
CA HIS A 256 9.77 -7.43 -21.27
C HIS A 256 9.48 -8.45 -20.15
N ARG A 257 10.48 -9.17 -19.63
CA ARG A 257 10.28 -10.14 -18.54
C ARG A 257 9.75 -9.52 -17.26
N PHE A 258 10.09 -8.26 -16.98
CA PHE A 258 9.48 -7.52 -15.87
C PHE A 258 8.06 -7.06 -16.20
N ARG A 259 7.82 -6.61 -17.44
CA ARG A 259 6.49 -6.17 -17.90
C ARG A 259 5.47 -7.30 -17.93
N ASP A 260 5.95 -8.51 -18.23
CA ASP A 260 5.15 -9.73 -18.34
C ASP A 260 4.85 -10.38 -16.98
N LEU A 261 5.42 -9.86 -15.88
CA LEU A 261 5.00 -10.28 -14.54
C LEU A 261 3.50 -10.03 -14.41
N ALA A 262 2.76 -11.05 -13.98
CA ALA A 262 1.30 -11.01 -13.90
C ALA A 262 0.79 -9.72 -13.22
N ILE A 263 1.39 -9.31 -12.10
CA ILE A 263 1.02 -8.10 -11.37
C ILE A 263 1.19 -6.80 -12.19
N ILE A 264 2.20 -6.74 -13.07
CA ILE A 264 2.47 -5.58 -13.94
C ILE A 264 1.53 -5.63 -15.15
N ALA A 265 1.40 -6.79 -15.81
CA ALA A 265 0.51 -6.98 -16.94
C ALA A 265 -0.95 -6.66 -16.58
N HIS A 266 -1.43 -7.19 -15.45
CA HIS A 266 -2.77 -6.93 -14.92
C HIS A 266 -3.01 -5.44 -14.64
N ALA A 267 -2.03 -4.73 -14.07
CA ALA A 267 -2.13 -3.29 -13.84
C ALA A 267 -2.22 -2.49 -15.15
N CYS A 268 -1.47 -2.89 -16.19
CA CYS A 268 -1.53 -2.29 -17.52
C CYS A 268 -2.89 -2.52 -18.20
N GLU A 269 -3.45 -3.73 -18.06
CA GLU A 269 -4.80 -4.07 -18.54
C GLU A 269 -5.87 -3.22 -17.84
N ASP A 270 -5.79 -3.11 -16.51
CA ASP A 270 -6.72 -2.33 -15.68
C ASP A 270 -6.68 -0.84 -16.07
N TRP A 271 -5.48 -0.28 -16.28
CA TRP A 271 -5.32 1.09 -16.78
C TRP A 271 -5.93 1.26 -18.17
N SER A 272 -5.66 0.35 -19.10
CA SER A 272 -6.18 0.42 -20.47
C SER A 272 -7.71 0.32 -20.51
N SER A 273 -8.29 -0.57 -19.70
CA SER A 273 -9.74 -0.70 -19.51
C SER A 273 -10.34 0.62 -19.01
N MET A 274 -9.73 1.24 -18.00
CA MET A 274 -10.19 2.50 -17.42
C MET A 274 -10.12 3.65 -18.42
N VAL A 275 -9.01 3.80 -19.16
CA VAL A 275 -8.85 4.83 -20.20
C VAL A 275 -9.94 4.66 -21.27
N ALA A 276 -10.18 3.43 -21.73
CA ALA A 276 -11.23 3.15 -22.71
C ALA A 276 -12.64 3.46 -22.17
N GLN A 277 -12.89 3.28 -20.86
CA GLN A 277 -14.14 3.71 -20.24
C GLN A 277 -14.27 5.24 -20.21
N ILE A 278 -13.22 5.96 -19.81
CA ILE A 278 -13.23 7.43 -19.74
C ILE A 278 -13.44 8.04 -21.13
N ILE A 279 -12.73 7.57 -22.16
CA ILE A 279 -12.89 8.06 -23.54
C ILE A 279 -14.31 7.80 -24.06
N ARG A 280 -14.91 6.65 -23.71
CA ARG A 280 -16.32 6.38 -24.06
C ARG A 280 -17.31 7.34 -23.37
N MET A 281 -17.01 7.77 -22.15
CA MET A 281 -17.84 8.73 -21.41
C MET A 281 -17.64 10.18 -21.88
N ASP A 282 -16.40 10.54 -22.21
CA ASP A 282 -16.01 11.87 -22.69
C ASP A 282 -14.92 11.74 -23.76
N PRO A 283 -15.30 11.67 -25.05
CA PRO A 283 -14.35 11.55 -26.15
C PRO A 283 -13.33 12.68 -26.23
N THR A 284 -13.62 13.85 -25.63
CA THR A 284 -12.67 14.98 -25.63
C THR A 284 -11.40 14.70 -24.81
N LYS A 285 -11.41 13.67 -23.96
CA LYS A 285 -10.27 13.25 -23.15
C LYS A 285 -9.25 12.40 -23.88
N GLU A 286 -9.54 11.93 -25.09
CA GLU A 286 -8.63 11.05 -25.85
C GLU A 286 -7.23 11.68 -26.02
N ALA A 287 -7.16 12.97 -26.38
CA ALA A 287 -5.91 13.69 -26.52
C ALA A 287 -5.09 13.75 -25.21
N SER A 288 -5.76 13.84 -24.06
CA SER A 288 -5.10 13.88 -22.74
C SER A 288 -4.39 12.57 -22.37
N PHE A 289 -4.75 11.44 -23.00
CA PHE A 289 -4.10 10.15 -22.79
C PHE A 289 -3.05 9.83 -23.87
N LEU A 290 -3.10 10.49 -25.03
CA LEU A 290 -2.13 10.35 -26.11
C LEU A 290 -0.88 11.22 -25.93
N GLU A 291 -0.98 12.35 -25.23
CA GLU A 291 0.17 13.20 -24.89
C GLU A 291 1.16 12.53 -23.92
N VAL A 292 0.79 11.41 -23.30
CA VAL A 292 1.68 10.56 -22.50
C VAL A 292 2.34 9.54 -23.44
N THR A 293 3.29 9.98 -24.27
CA THR A 293 4.04 9.09 -25.17
C THR A 293 5.07 8.21 -24.41
N PRO A 294 5.45 7.04 -24.96
CA PRO A 294 6.08 5.94 -24.22
C PRO A 294 7.53 6.16 -23.76
N GLU A 295 8.17 7.30 -24.05
CA GLU A 295 9.54 7.56 -23.58
C GLU A 295 9.62 7.69 -22.05
N GLU A 296 8.48 7.98 -21.40
CA GLU A 296 8.33 8.01 -19.94
C GLU A 296 7.56 6.78 -19.41
N GLY A 297 7.57 5.67 -20.14
CA GLY A 297 6.96 4.42 -19.71
C GLY A 297 7.60 3.87 -18.43
N LEU A 298 6.85 2.99 -17.73
CA LEU A 298 7.11 2.35 -16.42
C LEU A 298 8.50 1.71 -16.19
N VAL A 299 9.39 1.74 -17.18
CA VAL A 299 10.79 1.38 -17.12
C VAL A 299 11.58 2.49 -17.83
N PRO A 300 12.40 3.30 -17.13
CA PRO A 300 13.24 4.29 -17.78
C PRO A 300 14.19 3.59 -18.77
N LEU A 301 14.18 4.02 -20.04
CA LEU A 301 15.06 3.49 -21.07
C LEU A 301 16.53 3.94 -20.91
N GLU A 302 16.83 4.85 -20.00
CA GLU A 302 18.20 5.30 -19.73
C GLU A 302 18.50 5.32 -18.23
N ALA A 303 19.23 4.31 -17.77
CA ALA A 303 19.70 4.19 -16.39
C ALA A 303 20.93 5.10 -16.14
N GLY A 304 20.69 6.40 -15.97
CA GLY A 304 21.60 7.27 -15.20
C GLY A 304 21.31 7.16 -13.69
N PRO A 305 22.26 7.47 -12.80
CA PRO A 305 22.01 7.47 -11.36
C PRO A 305 20.89 8.47 -11.03
N VAL A 306 19.73 7.96 -10.60
CA VAL A 306 18.60 8.78 -10.20
C VAL A 306 18.86 9.30 -8.79
N ASP A 307 19.17 10.59 -8.68
CA ASP A 307 19.20 11.28 -7.38
C ASP A 307 17.78 11.43 -6.85
N VAL A 308 17.42 10.51 -5.95
CA VAL A 308 16.12 10.44 -5.29
C VAL A 308 15.83 11.72 -4.49
N GLY A 309 16.86 12.43 -4.01
CA GLY A 309 16.72 13.71 -3.33
C GLY A 309 16.24 14.83 -4.26
N ALA A 310 16.77 14.87 -5.48
CA ALA A 310 16.40 15.85 -6.50
C ALA A 310 14.96 15.66 -7.00
N GLN A 311 14.51 14.41 -7.18
CA GLN A 311 13.12 14.12 -7.56
C GLN A 311 12.11 14.48 -6.45
N TRP A 312 12.47 14.26 -5.19
CA TRP A 312 11.62 14.64 -4.06
C TRP A 312 11.48 16.16 -3.95
N GLN A 313 12.58 16.90 -4.11
CA GLN A 313 12.56 18.37 -4.16
C GLN A 313 11.77 18.91 -5.36
N GLN A 314 11.90 18.33 -6.55
CA GLN A 314 11.11 18.73 -7.72
C GLN A 314 9.61 18.42 -7.57
N ARG A 315 9.24 17.33 -6.88
CA ARG A 315 7.83 17.03 -6.56
C ARG A 315 7.27 18.01 -5.53
N HIS A 316 8.07 18.36 -4.51
CA HIS A 316 7.68 19.38 -3.53
C HIS A 316 7.54 20.78 -4.15
N GLN A 317 8.45 21.17 -5.05
CA GLN A 317 8.35 22.44 -5.79
C GLN A 317 7.14 22.48 -6.73
N ARG A 318 6.83 21.37 -7.43
CA ARG A 318 5.62 21.27 -8.26
C ARG A 318 4.32 21.38 -7.44
N GLN A 319 4.28 20.78 -6.25
CA GLN A 319 3.14 20.93 -5.33
C GLN A 319 3.01 22.37 -4.80
N GLN A 320 4.11 23.04 -4.46
CA GLN A 320 4.09 24.43 -4.02
C GLN A 320 3.68 25.39 -5.14
N GLN A 321 4.12 25.16 -6.38
CA GLN A 321 3.70 25.96 -7.53
C GLN A 321 2.21 25.78 -7.84
N GLN A 322 1.64 24.59 -7.70
CA GLN A 322 0.19 24.37 -7.84
C GLN A 322 -0.62 25.05 -6.72
N HIS A 323 -0.06 25.21 -5.52
CA HIS A 323 -0.73 25.95 -4.43
C HIS A 323 -0.54 27.48 -4.53
N GLY A 324 0.47 27.95 -5.27
CA GLY A 324 0.71 29.39 -5.51
C GLY A 324 -0.23 30.03 -6.53
N VAL A 325 -0.92 29.25 -7.38
CA VAL A 325 -1.78 29.78 -8.45
C VAL A 325 -3.21 30.11 -7.98
N ASN A 326 -3.62 29.66 -6.79
CA ASN A 326 -4.96 29.93 -6.23
C ASN A 326 -4.99 30.99 -5.10
N GLY A 327 -3.91 31.78 -4.94
CA GLY A 327 -3.80 32.81 -3.90
C GLY A 327 -3.86 34.24 -4.43
N GLY A 328 -4.93 34.60 -5.15
CA GLY A 328 -5.17 35.99 -5.59
C GLY A 328 -6.06 36.76 -4.61
N SER A 329 -5.51 37.82 -4.02
CA SER A 329 -6.16 38.94 -3.29
C SER A 329 -6.71 38.71 -1.87
N SER A 330 -5.91 39.10 -0.88
CA SER A 330 -6.38 39.82 0.31
C SER A 330 -5.21 40.64 0.86
N GLU A 331 -5.44 41.93 1.03
CA GLU A 331 -4.49 42.93 1.52
C GLU A 331 -3.82 42.51 2.84
N ALA A 332 -2.52 42.80 2.95
CA ALA A 332 -1.74 42.64 4.17
C ALA A 332 -1.90 43.89 5.06
N PRO A 333 -2.22 43.76 6.37
CA PRO A 333 -1.99 44.85 7.30
C PRO A 333 -0.54 44.80 7.82
N ALA A 334 0.01 46.00 7.99
CA ALA A 334 1.38 46.32 8.35
C ALA A 334 1.91 45.58 9.60
N ALA A 335 3.18 45.20 9.52
CA ALA A 335 3.96 44.64 10.62
C ALA A 335 4.09 45.65 11.78
N ALA A 336 3.53 45.29 12.94
CA ALA A 336 3.87 45.93 14.21
C ALA A 336 5.14 45.26 14.77
N ALA A 337 6.20 46.06 14.92
CA ALA A 337 7.47 45.65 15.50
C ALA A 337 7.30 45.24 16.97
N ALA A 338 7.78 44.05 17.33
CA ALA A 338 7.95 43.64 18.73
C ALA A 338 9.22 44.29 19.31
N PRO A 339 9.19 44.84 20.54
CA PRO A 339 10.35 45.46 21.15
C PRO A 339 11.33 44.41 21.69
N ALA A 340 12.62 44.72 21.54
CA ALA A 340 13.75 43.93 22.02
C ALA A 340 13.78 43.86 23.56
N VAL A 341 13.96 42.66 24.10
CA VAL A 341 14.26 42.44 25.53
C VAL A 341 15.77 42.24 25.67
N ALA A 342 16.42 43.19 26.37
CA ALA A 342 17.82 43.16 26.75
C ALA A 342 18.05 42.23 27.97
N PRO A 343 19.29 41.72 28.19
CA PRO A 343 19.57 40.69 29.18
C PRO A 343 19.71 41.29 30.59
N ALA A 344 19.08 40.69 31.58
CA ALA A 344 19.29 41.04 32.98
C ALA A 344 20.47 40.26 33.58
N ALA A 345 21.38 41.02 34.17
CA ALA A 345 22.60 40.59 34.82
C ALA A 345 22.36 39.99 36.22
N ALA A 346 23.43 39.40 36.74
CA ALA A 346 23.57 38.65 37.98
C ALA A 346 23.42 39.46 39.29
N ALA A 347 23.28 38.68 40.37
CA ALA A 347 23.66 38.93 41.77
C ALA A 347 22.77 39.83 42.64
N ALA A 348 22.09 39.21 43.62
CA ALA A 348 22.53 39.12 45.02
C ALA A 348 21.65 38.13 45.78
#